data_AF-A0A7D8UWH3-F1
#
_entry.id   AF-A0A7D8UWH3-F1
#
_cell.length_a   1.000
_cell.length_b   1.000
_cell.length_c   1.000
_cell.angle_alpha   90.00
_cell.angle_beta   90.00
_cell.angle_gamma   90.00
#
_symmetry.space_group_name_H-M   'P 1'
#
loop_
_entity.id
_entity.type
_entity.pdbx_description
1 polymer ?
#
loop_
_entity_poly.entity_id
_entity_poly.type
_entity_poly.pdbx_seq_one_letter_code
_entity_poly.pdbx_strand_id
1 'polypeptide(L)'
;MFARLPGLQEIHYEPWREWFDLLQRLTDKSLRLLFESLSSDRLRRLVLFENFDQTYPASMTWGCVPVRIPSSDVSRVVANASLTLEHLSASFIVDASLFFDARELSWKWPNLTWLALTSQLLVPQQRPTELDDMLRAAAAAAMEMPNLETMEIWNGKKGLAMLFRYQRAERGPAVITLRGTWELTLRPLVIQAWDSVALRHRGQGLVIVKELLDANACVKSHGDAIRHLKLSRPVIRPVSLRQIQMEHMIRERVQS
;
A
#
# COMPACT_ATOMS: atom_id res chain seq x y z
N MET A 1 -14.22 -19.15 -9.85
CA MET A 1 -13.78 -20.01 -8.72
C MET A 1 -14.41 -19.58 -7.40
N PHE A 2 -14.23 -18.33 -6.97
CA PHE A 2 -14.69 -17.84 -5.66
C PHE A 2 -16.22 -17.75 -5.50
N ALA A 3 -16.98 -17.59 -6.58
CA ALA A 3 -18.44 -17.65 -6.56
C ALA A 3 -19.01 -18.98 -6.00
N ARG A 4 -18.19 -20.06 -5.95
CA ARG A 4 -18.59 -21.36 -5.38
C ARG A 4 -18.32 -21.48 -3.87
N LEU A 5 -17.79 -20.43 -3.24
CA LEU A 5 -17.46 -20.38 -1.81
C LEU A 5 -18.40 -19.38 -1.12
N PRO A 6 -19.66 -19.76 -0.83
CA PRO A 6 -20.70 -18.81 -0.42
C PRO A 6 -20.44 -18.11 0.92
N GLY A 7 -19.55 -18.66 1.76
CA GLY A 7 -19.14 -18.06 3.04
C GLY A 7 -17.80 -17.33 3.01
N LEU A 8 -17.17 -17.15 1.84
CA LEU A 8 -15.87 -16.51 1.74
C LEU A 8 -15.99 -15.00 1.95
N GLN A 9 -15.49 -14.52 3.09
CA GLN A 9 -15.51 -13.10 3.45
C GLN A 9 -14.12 -12.45 3.44
N GLU A 10 -13.06 -13.27 3.51
CA GLU A 10 -11.70 -12.78 3.68
C GLU A 10 -10.70 -13.64 2.89
N ILE A 11 -9.77 -12.97 2.21
CA ILE A 11 -8.69 -13.60 1.46
C ILE A 11 -7.37 -12.95 1.86
N HIS A 12 -6.37 -13.80 2.12
CA HIS A 12 -4.97 -13.43 2.28
C HIS A 12 -4.19 -14.13 1.17
N TYR A 13 -3.54 -13.35 0.32
CA TYR A 13 -2.74 -13.86 -0.78
C TYR A 13 -1.33 -13.25 -0.71
N GLU A 14 -0.36 -14.10 -0.36
CA GLU A 14 0.99 -13.66 -0.01
C GLU A 14 2.06 -14.37 -0.86
N PRO A 15 2.07 -14.17 -2.20
CA PRO A 15 2.99 -14.85 -3.10
C PRO A 15 4.42 -14.32 -2.95
N TRP A 16 5.38 -15.10 -3.45
CA TRP A 16 6.72 -14.58 -3.72
C TRP A 16 6.74 -13.84 -5.06
N ARG A 17 7.57 -12.79 -5.14
CA ARG A 17 7.85 -12.05 -6.36
C ARG A 17 8.55 -12.93 -7.39
N GLU A 18 8.09 -12.84 -8.63
CA GLU A 18 8.82 -13.32 -9.81
C GLU A 18 9.93 -12.36 -10.20
N TRP A 19 11.15 -12.86 -10.28
CA TRP A 19 12.35 -12.04 -10.55
C TRP A 19 12.62 -11.83 -12.03
N PHE A 20 12.33 -12.82 -12.86
CA PHE A 20 12.57 -12.72 -14.30
C PHE A 20 11.44 -11.95 -14.97
N ASP A 21 11.77 -10.89 -15.71
CA ASP A 21 10.80 -9.92 -16.24
C ASP A 21 9.75 -10.56 -17.18
N LEU A 22 10.13 -11.63 -17.90
CA LEU A 22 9.19 -12.38 -18.74
C LEU A 22 8.21 -13.20 -17.90
N LEU A 23 8.69 -13.85 -16.83
CA LEU A 23 7.83 -14.63 -15.94
C LEU A 23 6.91 -13.72 -15.14
N GLN A 24 7.41 -12.58 -14.64
CA GLN A 24 6.59 -11.58 -13.97
C GLN A 24 5.41 -11.15 -14.86
N ARG A 25 5.62 -10.92 -16.17
CA ARG A 25 4.54 -10.58 -17.10
C ARG A 25 3.50 -11.69 -17.28
N LEU A 26 3.91 -12.96 -17.26
CA LEU A 26 2.99 -14.09 -17.34
C LEU A 26 2.20 -14.27 -16.03
N THR A 27 2.88 -14.10 -14.90
CA THR A 27 2.27 -14.11 -13.57
C THR A 27 1.28 -12.96 -13.42
N ASP A 28 1.61 -11.75 -13.88
CA ASP A 28 0.70 -10.59 -13.86
C ASP A 28 -0.58 -10.84 -14.67
N LYS A 29 -0.50 -11.51 -15.83
CA LYS A 29 -1.69 -11.92 -16.58
C LYS A 29 -2.56 -12.89 -15.77
N SER A 30 -1.93 -13.80 -15.03
CA SER A 30 -2.64 -14.77 -14.19
C SER A 30 -3.26 -14.11 -12.97
N LEU A 31 -2.54 -13.19 -12.32
CA LEU A 31 -3.03 -12.36 -11.21
C LEU A 31 -4.21 -11.49 -11.64
N ARG A 32 -4.15 -10.92 -12.84
CA ARG A 32 -5.26 -10.16 -13.40
C ARG A 32 -6.54 -11.01 -13.43
N LEU A 33 -6.50 -12.19 -14.02
CA LEU A 33 -7.65 -13.11 -14.09
C LEU A 33 -8.11 -13.55 -12.69
N LEU A 34 -7.17 -13.78 -11.78
CA LEU A 34 -7.47 -14.13 -10.38
C LEU A 34 -8.29 -13.02 -9.71
N PHE A 35 -7.81 -11.77 -9.77
CA PHE A 35 -8.43 -10.63 -9.10
C PHE A 35 -9.71 -10.14 -9.78
N GLU A 36 -9.85 -10.27 -11.10
CA GLU A 36 -11.13 -10.09 -11.80
C GLU A 36 -12.20 -11.05 -11.26
N SER A 37 -11.80 -12.26 -10.86
CA SER A 37 -12.73 -13.24 -10.29
C SER A 37 -13.08 -13.00 -8.81
N LEU A 38 -12.46 -12.00 -8.16
CA LEU A 38 -12.73 -11.59 -6.78
C LEU A 38 -13.86 -10.57 -6.65
N SER A 39 -14.36 -10.02 -7.75
CA SER A 39 -15.53 -9.14 -7.77
C SER A 39 -16.79 -9.92 -7.38
N SER A 40 -16.94 -10.16 -6.08
CA SER A 40 -18.11 -10.73 -5.42
C SER A 40 -18.62 -9.75 -4.37
N ASP A 41 -19.95 -9.71 -4.24
CA ASP A 41 -20.70 -8.96 -3.23
C ASP A 41 -20.44 -9.43 -1.78
N ARG A 42 -19.83 -10.60 -1.57
CA ARG A 42 -19.64 -11.19 -0.22
C ARG A 42 -18.25 -10.99 0.36
N LEU A 43 -17.26 -10.80 -0.48
CA LEU A 43 -15.89 -10.57 -0.03
C LEU A 43 -15.84 -9.21 0.66
N ARG A 44 -15.36 -9.18 1.90
CA ARG A 44 -15.28 -7.95 2.70
C ARG A 44 -13.83 -7.52 2.89
N ARG A 45 -12.91 -8.47 2.98
CA ARG A 45 -11.50 -8.23 3.33
C ARG A 45 -10.57 -8.88 2.31
N LEU A 46 -9.67 -8.08 1.76
CA LEU A 46 -8.62 -8.56 0.87
C LEU A 46 -7.25 -8.06 1.34
N VAL A 47 -6.33 -8.99 1.59
CA VAL A 47 -4.94 -8.70 1.94
C VAL A 47 -4.05 -9.35 0.90
N LEU A 48 -3.35 -8.52 0.12
CA LEU A 48 -2.39 -8.95 -0.90
C LEU A 48 -0.99 -8.49 -0.47
N PHE A 49 -0.03 -9.39 -0.47
CA PHE A 49 1.36 -9.08 -0.11
C PHE A 49 2.34 -9.85 -1.00
N GLU A 50 2.96 -9.18 -1.99
CA GLU A 50 4.03 -9.81 -2.77
C GLU A 50 5.34 -9.73 -2.00
N ASN A 51 5.77 -10.85 -1.42
CA ASN A 51 7.01 -10.95 -0.67
C ASN A 51 8.22 -11.00 -1.62
N PHE A 52 9.35 -10.43 -1.22
CA PHE A 52 10.56 -10.41 -2.02
C PHE A 52 11.80 -10.28 -1.15
N ASP A 53 12.92 -10.74 -1.69
CA ASP A 53 14.21 -10.54 -1.05
C ASP A 53 15.00 -9.39 -1.68
N GLN A 54 15.47 -8.46 -0.86
CA GLN A 54 16.19 -7.27 -1.34
C GLN A 54 17.63 -7.55 -1.78
N THR A 55 18.19 -8.73 -1.50
CA THR A 55 19.55 -9.10 -1.90
C THR A 55 19.61 -9.83 -3.23
N TYR A 56 18.51 -10.45 -3.67
CA TYR A 56 18.47 -11.24 -4.90
C TYR A 56 18.80 -10.46 -6.18
N PRO A 57 18.45 -9.16 -6.33
CA PRO A 57 18.91 -8.38 -7.49
C PRO A 57 20.43 -8.35 -7.65
N ALA A 58 21.19 -8.37 -6.54
CA ALA A 58 22.65 -8.32 -6.61
C ALA A 58 23.25 -9.64 -7.11
N SER A 59 22.54 -10.76 -6.98
CA SER A 59 22.97 -12.07 -7.47
C SER A 59 22.41 -12.44 -8.85
N MET A 60 21.40 -11.72 -9.35
CA MET A 60 20.75 -11.98 -10.63
C MET A 60 21.02 -10.85 -11.62
N THR A 61 21.96 -11.05 -12.55
CA THR A 61 22.48 -9.99 -13.43
C THR A 61 21.79 -9.87 -14.79
N TRP A 62 20.97 -10.85 -15.21
CA TRP A 62 20.35 -10.89 -16.55
C TRP A 62 18.83 -11.05 -16.50
N GLY A 63 18.11 -10.11 -17.10
CA GLY A 63 16.66 -10.17 -17.29
C GLY A 63 15.81 -10.03 -16.02
N CYS A 64 16.39 -9.47 -14.95
CA CYS A 64 15.73 -9.21 -13.68
C CYS A 64 15.91 -7.74 -13.28
N VAL A 65 14.84 -6.95 -13.30
CA VAL A 65 14.92 -5.59 -12.75
C VAL A 65 15.01 -5.61 -11.21
N PRO A 66 15.85 -4.77 -10.58
CA PRO A 66 15.97 -4.78 -9.11
C PRO A 66 14.66 -4.42 -8.39
N VAL A 67 13.88 -3.51 -8.99
CA VAL A 67 12.60 -3.05 -8.45
C VAL A 67 11.48 -3.63 -9.30
N ARG A 68 10.47 -4.19 -8.62
CA ARG A 68 9.25 -4.72 -9.25
C ARG A 68 8.60 -3.65 -10.11
N ILE A 69 8.50 -3.84 -11.42
CA ILE A 69 7.73 -2.91 -12.28
C ILE A 69 6.25 -3.19 -12.06
N PRO A 70 5.45 -2.27 -11.50
CA PRO A 70 4.03 -2.50 -11.25
C PRO A 70 3.24 -2.69 -12.56
N SER A 71 2.20 -3.53 -12.53
CA SER A 71 1.32 -3.75 -13.68
C SER A 71 0.06 -2.89 -13.56
N SER A 72 -0.20 -2.02 -14.55
CA SER A 72 -1.42 -1.18 -14.59
C SER A 72 -2.70 -2.02 -14.65
N ASP A 73 -2.66 -3.14 -15.38
CA ASP A 73 -3.77 -4.07 -15.47
C ASP A 73 -4.09 -4.70 -14.10
N VAL A 74 -3.07 -5.15 -13.36
CA VAL A 74 -3.24 -5.73 -12.02
C VAL A 74 -3.77 -4.67 -11.05
N SER A 75 -3.19 -3.46 -11.05
CA SER A 75 -3.65 -2.34 -10.22
C SER A 75 -5.11 -1.98 -10.48
N ARG A 76 -5.53 -1.90 -11.76
CA ARG A 76 -6.92 -1.60 -12.14
C ARG A 76 -7.89 -2.66 -11.64
N VAL A 77 -7.57 -3.95 -11.81
CA VAL A 77 -8.51 -5.01 -11.39
C VAL A 77 -8.61 -5.12 -9.88
N VAL A 78 -7.52 -4.85 -9.14
CA VAL A 78 -7.56 -4.75 -7.67
C VAL A 78 -8.38 -3.53 -7.24
N ALA A 79 -8.24 -2.39 -7.91
CA ALA A 79 -9.04 -1.20 -7.65
C ALA A 79 -10.54 -1.44 -7.92
N ASN A 80 -10.89 -2.11 -9.02
CA ASN A 80 -12.26 -2.49 -9.32
C ASN A 80 -12.82 -3.49 -8.28
N ALA A 81 -12.04 -4.52 -7.92
CA ALA A 81 -12.44 -5.48 -6.88
C ALA A 81 -12.66 -4.81 -5.51
N SER A 82 -11.99 -3.69 -5.24
CA SER A 82 -12.09 -2.97 -3.98
C SER A 82 -13.40 -2.22 -3.76
N LEU A 83 -14.19 -1.98 -4.82
CA LEU A 83 -15.43 -1.19 -4.75
C LEU A 83 -16.47 -1.75 -3.78
N THR A 84 -16.49 -3.07 -3.56
CA THR A 84 -17.42 -3.74 -2.63
C THR A 84 -16.82 -4.02 -1.26
N LEU A 85 -15.50 -3.91 -1.10
CA LEU A 85 -14.77 -4.31 0.11
C LEU A 85 -14.97 -3.32 1.27
N GLU A 86 -14.83 -3.85 2.48
CA GLU A 86 -14.68 -3.07 3.72
C GLU A 86 -13.20 -2.80 4.03
N HIS A 87 -12.31 -3.73 3.71
CA HIS A 87 -10.88 -3.66 4.00
C HIS A 87 -10.04 -4.12 2.81
N LEU A 88 -9.11 -3.28 2.38
CA LEU A 88 -8.11 -3.64 1.37
C LEU A 88 -6.70 -3.33 1.88
N SER A 89 -5.81 -4.32 1.82
CA SER A 89 -4.37 -4.10 1.75
C SER A 89 -3.82 -4.68 0.45
N ALA A 90 -3.01 -3.91 -0.27
CA ALA A 90 -2.22 -4.42 -1.38
C ALA A 90 -0.80 -3.86 -1.32
N SER A 91 0.14 -4.72 -0.93
CA SER A 91 1.53 -4.36 -0.67
C SER A 91 2.46 -5.05 -1.66
N PHE A 92 3.32 -4.25 -2.30
CA PHE A 92 4.34 -4.61 -3.29
C PHE A 92 3.84 -5.24 -4.61
N ILE A 93 2.61 -5.75 -4.62
CA ILE A 93 1.92 -6.27 -5.81
C ILE A 93 1.25 -5.19 -6.67
N VAL A 94 0.83 -4.10 -6.03
CA VAL A 94 0.13 -2.96 -6.63
C VAL A 94 0.81 -1.68 -6.16
N ASP A 95 0.92 -0.70 -7.06
CA ASP A 95 1.35 0.66 -6.72
C ASP A 95 0.16 1.59 -6.56
N ALA A 96 0.17 2.40 -5.51
CA ALA A 96 -0.87 3.37 -5.23
C ALA A 96 -1.10 4.36 -6.40
N SER A 97 -0.06 4.76 -7.14
CA SER A 97 -0.23 5.67 -8.28
C SER A 97 -1.14 5.04 -9.34
N LEU A 98 -0.80 3.84 -9.80
CA LEU A 98 -1.57 3.11 -10.80
C LEU A 98 -2.96 2.70 -10.29
N PHE A 99 -3.10 2.41 -8.99
CA PHE A 99 -4.39 2.11 -8.39
C PHE A 99 -5.34 3.30 -8.47
N PHE A 100 -4.89 4.51 -8.11
CA PHE A 100 -5.73 5.70 -8.13
C PHE A 100 -5.91 6.27 -9.54
N ASP A 101 -4.92 6.14 -10.42
CA ASP A 101 -5.01 6.55 -11.84
C ASP A 101 -6.03 5.71 -12.61
N ALA A 102 -6.23 4.44 -12.21
CA ALA A 102 -7.20 3.55 -12.83
C ALA A 102 -8.66 3.87 -12.50
N ARG A 103 -8.92 4.78 -11.54
CA ARG A 103 -10.27 5.13 -11.08
C ARG A 103 -11.10 5.74 -12.21
N GLU A 104 -12.31 5.22 -12.39
CA GLU A 104 -13.33 5.82 -13.26
C GLU A 104 -14.26 6.77 -12.47
N LEU A 105 -14.86 7.75 -13.14
CA LEU A 105 -15.73 8.75 -12.50
C LEU A 105 -16.98 8.15 -11.83
N SER A 106 -17.42 6.98 -12.28
CA SER A 106 -18.57 6.26 -11.72
C SER A 106 -18.24 5.47 -10.45
N TRP A 107 -16.95 5.26 -10.16
CA TRP A 107 -16.52 4.39 -9.08
C TRP A 107 -16.74 5.02 -7.72
N LYS A 108 -17.32 4.21 -6.82
CA LYS A 108 -17.61 4.57 -5.44
C LYS A 108 -17.26 3.41 -4.54
N TRP A 109 -16.77 3.72 -3.35
CA TRP A 109 -16.44 2.73 -2.32
C TRP A 109 -17.37 2.93 -1.12
N PRO A 110 -18.64 2.51 -1.21
CA PRO A 110 -19.61 2.77 -0.15
C PRO A 110 -19.23 2.09 1.16
N ASN A 111 -18.48 0.99 1.14
CA ASN A 111 -18.23 0.15 2.32
C ASN A 111 -16.80 0.25 2.86
N LEU A 112 -15.85 0.81 2.09
CA LEU A 112 -14.43 0.75 2.42
C LEU A 112 -14.13 1.63 3.62
N THR A 113 -13.72 1.01 4.73
CA THR A 113 -13.34 1.72 5.95
C THR A 113 -11.83 1.83 6.11
N TRP A 114 -11.07 0.90 5.50
CA TRP A 114 -9.62 0.87 5.59
C TRP A 114 -8.97 0.49 4.27
N LEU A 115 -7.97 1.27 3.86
CA LEU A 115 -7.16 1.06 2.67
C LEU A 115 -5.68 1.17 3.03
N ALA A 116 -4.88 0.17 2.68
CA ALA A 116 -3.43 0.24 2.75
C ALA A 116 -2.77 -0.17 1.42
N LEU A 117 -1.99 0.73 0.83
CA LEU A 117 -1.29 0.49 -0.43
C LEU A 117 0.20 0.80 -0.28
N THR A 118 1.03 0.13 -1.07
CA THR A 118 2.42 0.56 -1.24
C THR A 118 2.58 1.53 -2.40
N SER A 119 3.56 2.44 -2.34
CA SER A 119 3.98 3.19 -3.52
C SER A 119 5.49 3.37 -3.59
N GLN A 120 6.05 3.14 -4.77
CA GLN A 120 7.45 3.37 -5.08
C GLN A 120 7.81 4.87 -5.07
N LEU A 121 6.81 5.75 -5.10
CA LEU A 121 7.00 7.19 -5.03
C LEU A 121 7.36 7.69 -3.61
N LEU A 122 7.09 6.90 -2.56
CA LEU A 122 7.45 7.25 -1.17
C LEU A 122 8.93 6.95 -0.87
N VAL A 123 9.80 7.67 -1.57
CA VAL A 123 11.25 7.68 -1.38
C VAL A 123 11.74 9.14 -1.31
N PRO A 124 12.92 9.43 -0.74
CA PRO A 124 13.50 10.76 -0.83
C PRO A 124 13.72 11.13 -2.32
N GLN A 125 12.85 11.98 -2.88
CA GLN A 125 12.90 12.36 -4.29
C GLN A 125 13.50 13.74 -4.49
N GLN A 126 14.19 13.93 -5.61
CA GLN A 126 14.61 15.26 -6.11
C GLN A 126 13.48 15.98 -6.88
N ARG A 127 12.42 15.26 -7.33
CA ARG A 127 11.30 15.81 -8.12
C ARG A 127 9.94 15.46 -7.49
N PRO A 128 9.34 16.33 -6.65
CA PRO A 128 8.16 16.00 -5.83
C PRO A 128 6.84 15.85 -6.61
N THR A 129 6.79 16.15 -7.91
CA THR A 129 5.52 16.27 -8.65
C THR A 129 4.69 15.00 -8.70
N GLU A 130 5.30 13.86 -9.05
CA GLU A 130 4.58 12.58 -9.17
C GLU A 130 4.00 12.12 -7.83
N LEU A 131 4.74 12.33 -6.74
CA LEU A 131 4.28 12.02 -5.38
C LEU A 131 3.02 12.83 -5.05
N ASP A 132 3.04 14.13 -5.31
CA ASP A 132 1.89 14.98 -5.01
C ASP A 132 0.69 14.70 -5.90
N ASP A 133 0.91 14.38 -7.18
CA ASP A 133 -0.17 13.98 -8.09
C ASP A 133 -0.82 12.68 -7.62
N MET A 134 -0.04 11.69 -7.20
CA MET A 134 -0.56 10.45 -6.59
C MET A 134 -1.30 10.72 -5.28
N LEU A 135 -0.79 11.58 -4.38
CA LEU A 135 -1.49 11.94 -3.14
C LEU A 135 -2.79 12.75 -3.40
N ARG A 136 -2.85 13.53 -4.48
CA ARG A 136 -4.08 14.22 -4.92
C ARG A 136 -5.08 13.25 -5.54
N ALA A 137 -4.62 12.28 -6.32
CA ALA A 137 -5.46 11.20 -6.86
C ALA A 137 -6.04 10.36 -5.72
N ALA A 138 -5.24 10.05 -4.70
CA ALA A 138 -5.67 9.37 -3.48
C ALA A 138 -6.75 10.19 -2.73
N ALA A 139 -6.55 11.50 -2.55
CA ALA A 139 -7.55 12.37 -1.95
C ALA A 139 -8.85 12.40 -2.77
N ALA A 140 -8.74 12.50 -4.11
CA ALA A 140 -9.89 12.49 -4.98
C ALA A 140 -10.66 11.15 -4.87
N ALA A 141 -9.97 10.02 -4.79
CA ALA A 141 -10.59 8.72 -4.55
C ALA A 141 -11.30 8.70 -3.19
N ALA A 142 -10.64 9.19 -2.13
CA ALA A 142 -11.21 9.28 -0.78
C ALA A 142 -12.51 10.09 -0.71
N MET A 143 -12.71 11.11 -1.57
CA MET A 143 -13.98 11.84 -1.66
C MET A 143 -15.18 10.95 -2.01
N GLU A 144 -14.94 9.83 -2.69
CA GLU A 144 -15.92 8.82 -3.09
C GLU A 144 -15.95 7.59 -2.13
N MET A 145 -15.32 7.72 -0.95
CA MET A 145 -15.26 6.69 0.09
C MET A 145 -15.94 7.19 1.40
N PRO A 146 -17.28 7.32 1.45
CA PRO A 146 -17.98 8.01 2.55
C PRO A 146 -17.75 7.41 3.95
N ASN A 147 -17.38 6.13 4.02
CA ASN A 147 -17.14 5.39 5.25
C ASN A 147 -15.65 5.19 5.55
N LEU A 148 -14.74 5.82 4.81
CA LEU A 148 -13.31 5.70 5.02
C LEU A 148 -12.91 6.24 6.40
N GLU A 149 -12.33 5.37 7.23
CA GLU A 149 -11.76 5.70 8.53
C GLU A 149 -10.26 5.97 8.42
N THR A 150 -9.55 5.17 7.61
CA THR A 150 -8.10 5.26 7.51
C THR A 150 -7.60 4.87 6.11
N MET A 151 -6.72 5.69 5.55
CA MET A 151 -5.96 5.38 4.35
C MET A 151 -4.46 5.45 4.65
N GLU A 152 -3.72 4.39 4.33
CA GLU A 152 -2.30 4.25 4.56
C GLU A 152 -1.59 4.01 3.22
N ILE A 153 -0.73 4.93 2.81
CA ILE A 153 0.18 4.74 1.68
C ILE A 153 1.57 4.66 2.27
N TRP A 154 2.28 3.57 2.00
CA TRP A 154 3.57 3.33 2.64
C TRP A 154 4.60 2.73 1.69
N ASN A 155 5.87 2.76 2.11
CA ASN A 155 6.93 2.05 1.44
C ASN A 155 7.99 1.63 2.46
N GLY A 156 8.70 0.54 2.17
CA GLY A 156 9.63 -0.07 3.11
C GLY A 156 10.69 -0.91 2.41
N LYS A 157 11.96 -0.57 2.63
CA LYS A 157 13.13 -1.38 2.27
C LYS A 157 14.29 -1.07 3.22
N LYS A 158 15.42 -1.76 3.07
CA LYS A 158 16.65 -1.51 3.83
C LYS A 158 17.00 -0.02 3.77
N GLY A 159 17.12 0.60 4.94
CA GLY A 159 17.43 2.02 5.14
C GLY A 159 16.29 3.01 4.86
N LEU A 160 15.11 2.54 4.43
CA LEU A 160 14.03 3.42 3.99
C LEU A 160 12.67 2.92 4.47
N ALA A 161 11.96 3.77 5.19
CA ALA A 161 10.56 3.55 5.51
C ALA A 161 9.83 4.88 5.50
N MET A 162 8.64 4.93 4.89
CA MET A 162 7.78 6.11 4.93
C MET A 162 6.32 5.68 4.91
N LEU A 163 5.51 6.35 5.73
CA LEU A 163 4.07 6.20 5.84
C LEU A 163 3.43 7.59 5.70
N PHE A 164 2.53 7.70 4.75
CA PHE A 164 1.46 8.69 4.73
C PHE A 164 0.20 8.01 5.26
N ARG A 165 -0.38 8.51 6.36
CA ARG A 165 -1.64 8.01 6.89
C ARG A 165 -2.63 9.15 7.01
N TYR A 166 -3.80 9.02 6.39
CA TYR A 166 -4.98 9.81 6.74
C TYR A 166 -5.83 9.02 7.73
N GLN A 167 -6.27 9.67 8.82
CA GLN A 167 -7.24 9.14 9.77
C GLN A 167 -8.39 10.12 9.92
N ARG A 168 -9.61 9.63 9.66
CA ARG A 168 -10.83 10.34 9.99
C ARG A 168 -10.98 10.38 11.52
N ALA A 169 -11.37 11.54 12.04
CA ALA A 169 -11.80 11.65 13.43
C ALA A 169 -13.32 11.49 13.52
N GLU A 170 -13.79 10.78 14.55
CA GLU A 170 -15.23 10.76 14.89
C GLU A 170 -15.69 12.12 15.42
N ARG A 171 -14.81 12.81 16.16
CA ARG A 171 -15.01 14.16 16.71
C ARG A 171 -13.71 14.93 16.57
N GLY A 172 -13.78 16.13 15.98
CA GLY A 172 -12.62 17.00 15.77
C GLY A 172 -12.01 16.95 14.36
N PRO A 173 -10.77 17.43 14.18
CA PRO A 173 -10.11 17.46 12.89
C PRO A 173 -9.60 16.07 12.49
N ALA A 174 -9.59 15.78 11.19
CA ALA A 174 -8.90 14.62 10.66
C ALA A 174 -7.38 14.78 10.84
N VAL A 175 -6.65 13.67 10.89
CA VAL A 175 -5.19 13.67 11.11
C VAL A 175 -4.49 13.05 9.92
N ILE A 176 -3.50 13.76 9.37
CA ILE A 176 -2.48 13.16 8.52
C ILE A 176 -1.22 12.92 9.35
N THR A 177 -0.77 11.67 9.42
CA THR A 177 0.51 11.30 10.02
C THR A 177 1.51 10.99 8.93
N LEU A 178 2.66 11.68 8.97
CA LEU A 178 3.82 11.42 8.13
C LEU A 178 4.90 10.80 9.01
N ARG A 179 5.13 9.49 8.87
CA ARG A 179 6.05 8.74 9.73
C ARG A 179 7.09 8.02 8.91
N GLY A 180 8.38 8.21 9.18
CA GLY A 180 9.41 7.56 8.37
C GLY A 180 10.85 7.87 8.74
N THR A 181 11.78 7.40 7.90
CA THR A 181 13.23 7.60 8.05
C THR A 181 13.72 8.94 7.51
N TRP A 182 12.84 9.76 6.94
CA TRP A 182 13.15 11.08 6.38
C TRP A 182 11.96 12.02 6.54
N GLU A 183 12.18 13.32 6.39
CA GLU A 183 11.10 14.30 6.51
C GLU A 183 10.35 14.49 5.18
N LEU A 184 9.09 14.06 5.15
CA LEU A 184 8.17 14.39 4.06
C LEU A 184 7.44 15.71 4.37
N THR A 185 7.48 16.63 3.41
CA THR A 185 6.72 17.88 3.47
C THR A 185 5.71 17.91 2.33
N LEU A 186 4.42 17.96 2.68
CA LEU A 186 3.32 18.01 1.72
C LEU A 186 3.22 19.42 1.12
N ARG A 187 3.05 19.50 -0.20
CA ARG A 187 2.80 20.79 -0.86
C ARG A 187 1.38 21.30 -0.58
N PRO A 188 1.14 22.62 -0.64
CA PRO A 188 -0.16 23.21 -0.35
C PRO A 188 -1.33 22.59 -1.11
N LEU A 189 -1.15 22.21 -2.38
CA LEU A 189 -2.20 21.58 -3.20
C LEU A 189 -2.61 20.19 -2.68
N VAL A 190 -1.67 19.43 -2.11
CA VAL A 190 -1.99 18.13 -1.47
C VAL A 190 -2.76 18.38 -0.18
N ILE A 191 -2.31 19.33 0.64
CA ILE A 191 -2.97 19.68 1.90
C ILE A 191 -4.42 20.13 1.64
N GLN A 192 -4.64 21.00 0.65
CA GLN A 192 -5.98 21.45 0.25
C GLN A 192 -6.88 20.31 -0.22
N ALA A 193 -6.33 19.36 -1.00
CA ALA A 193 -7.09 18.20 -1.46
C ALA A 193 -7.55 17.32 -0.28
N TRP A 194 -6.68 17.07 0.69
CA TRP A 194 -7.02 16.28 1.87
C TRP A 194 -7.88 17.03 2.90
N ASP A 195 -7.77 18.35 2.97
CA ASP A 195 -8.68 19.18 3.79
C ASP A 195 -10.11 19.08 3.24
N SER A 196 -10.26 19.08 1.91
CA SER A 196 -11.55 18.83 1.24
C SER A 196 -12.12 17.46 1.59
N VAL A 197 -11.28 16.41 1.68
CA VAL A 197 -11.68 15.08 2.15
C VAL A 197 -12.15 15.12 3.60
N ALA A 198 -11.43 15.79 4.48
CA ALA A 198 -11.83 15.95 5.87
C ALA A 198 -13.20 16.64 6.00
N LEU A 199 -13.44 17.72 5.26
CA LEU A 199 -14.72 18.41 5.21
C LEU A 199 -15.84 17.52 4.65
N ARG A 200 -15.56 16.77 3.58
CA ARG A 200 -16.50 15.79 2.98
C ARG A 200 -16.92 14.72 3.98
N HIS A 201 -15.99 14.28 4.82
CA HIS A 201 -16.23 13.30 5.89
C HIS A 201 -16.80 13.91 7.19
N ARG A 202 -17.22 15.19 7.14
CA ARG A 202 -17.78 15.96 8.27
C ARG A 202 -16.78 16.21 9.42
N GLY A 203 -15.49 16.19 9.14
CA GLY A 203 -14.44 16.58 10.07
C GLY A 203 -14.36 18.09 10.28
N GLN A 204 -13.71 18.52 11.35
CA GLN A 204 -13.54 19.94 11.71
C GLN A 204 -12.16 20.47 11.29
N GLY A 205 -11.78 20.20 10.03
CA GLY A 205 -10.48 20.55 9.45
C GLY A 205 -9.47 19.40 9.48
N LEU A 206 -8.19 19.74 9.27
CA LEU A 206 -7.09 18.81 9.06
C LEU A 206 -5.86 19.20 9.88
N VAL A 207 -5.29 18.25 10.63
CA VAL A 207 -4.03 18.40 11.37
C VAL A 207 -2.97 17.50 10.75
N ILE A 208 -1.74 18.00 10.61
CA ILE A 208 -0.61 17.23 10.09
C ILE A 208 0.39 16.99 11.22
N VAL A 209 0.69 15.71 11.47
CA VAL A 209 1.65 15.24 12.47
C VAL A 209 2.84 14.61 11.74
N LYS A 210 4.06 15.02 12.10
CA LYS A 210 5.29 14.45 11.56
C LYS A 210 6.02 13.66 12.64
N GLU A 211 6.41 12.43 12.32
CA GLU A 211 7.09 11.51 13.23
C GLU A 211 8.33 10.92 12.54
N LEU A 212 9.50 11.51 12.81
CA LEU A 212 10.75 10.93 12.35
C LEU A 212 11.09 9.70 13.21
N LEU A 213 11.50 8.60 12.57
CA LEU A 213 12.02 7.44 13.28
C LEU A 213 13.35 7.81 13.95
N ASP A 214 13.61 7.22 15.12
CA ASP A 214 14.88 7.38 15.84
C ASP A 214 16.05 7.07 14.89
N ALA A 215 17.15 7.83 14.97
CA ALA A 215 18.38 7.53 14.23
C ALA A 215 18.90 6.11 14.50
N ASN A 216 18.59 5.56 15.69
CA ASN A 216 18.90 4.18 16.06
C ASN A 216 17.92 3.14 15.49
N ALA A 217 16.80 3.56 14.90
CA ALA A 217 15.83 2.68 14.26
C ALA A 217 16.41 2.15 12.94
N CYS A 218 17.15 1.05 13.03
CA CYS A 218 17.72 0.38 11.87
C CYS A 218 16.61 -0.37 11.10
N VAL A 219 16.11 0.22 10.01
CA VAL A 219 15.23 -0.47 9.06
C VAL A 219 16.08 -1.38 8.18
N LYS A 220 16.15 -2.67 8.49
CA LYS A 220 17.06 -3.59 7.79
C LYS A 220 16.38 -4.33 6.64
N SER A 221 15.07 -4.48 6.72
CA SER A 221 14.22 -5.14 5.72
C SER A 221 12.86 -4.44 5.57
N HIS A 222 12.08 -4.86 4.58
CA HIS A 222 10.68 -4.42 4.44
C HIS A 222 9.80 -4.96 5.59
N GLY A 223 10.15 -6.11 6.17
CA GLY A 223 9.52 -6.62 7.39
C GLY A 223 9.78 -5.74 8.62
N ASP A 224 10.99 -5.16 8.73
CA ASP A 224 11.28 -4.18 9.79
C ASP A 224 10.55 -2.86 9.55
N ALA A 225 10.44 -2.43 8.29
CA ALA A 225 9.69 -1.23 7.94
C ALA A 225 8.24 -1.32 8.43
N ILE A 226 7.55 -2.44 8.20
CA ILE A 226 6.18 -2.68 8.72
C ILE A 226 6.11 -2.47 10.24
N ARG A 227 7.08 -3.00 10.99
CA ARG A 227 7.17 -2.87 12.45
C ARG A 227 7.37 -1.40 12.88
N HIS A 228 8.27 -0.68 12.20
CA HIS A 228 8.61 0.70 12.56
C HIS A 228 7.54 1.72 12.17
N LEU A 229 6.83 1.49 11.07
CA LEU A 229 5.77 2.36 10.58
C LEU A 229 4.48 2.25 11.39
N LYS A 230 4.32 1.19 12.20
CA LYS A 230 3.16 0.97 13.08
C LYS A 230 1.83 1.10 12.32
N LEU A 231 1.71 0.43 11.18
CA LEU A 231 0.49 0.39 10.36
C LEU A 231 -0.74 0.04 11.22
N SER A 232 -1.87 0.67 10.94
CA SER A 232 -3.04 0.62 11.82
C SER A 232 -3.72 -0.76 11.84
N ARG A 233 -3.58 -1.53 10.76
CA ARG A 233 -4.00 -2.93 10.66
C ARG A 233 -2.92 -3.77 9.98
N PRO A 234 -2.92 -5.10 10.17
CA PRO A 234 -1.96 -5.99 9.50
C PRO A 234 -2.09 -5.92 7.97
N VAL A 235 -0.98 -5.63 7.28
CA VAL A 235 -0.86 -5.67 5.80
C VAL A 235 -0.34 -7.02 5.28
N ILE A 236 0.01 -7.91 6.21
CA ILE A 236 0.51 -9.26 5.99
C ILE A 236 0.16 -10.08 7.24
N ARG A 237 0.04 -11.40 7.11
CA ARG A 237 -0.15 -12.30 8.25
C ARG A 237 1.02 -12.22 9.22
N PRO A 238 0.75 -12.27 10.54
CA PRO A 238 1.81 -12.24 11.55
C PRO A 238 2.84 -13.36 11.40
N VAL A 239 2.45 -14.54 10.91
CA VAL A 239 3.38 -15.66 10.68
C VAL A 239 4.36 -15.34 9.55
N SER A 240 3.87 -14.83 8.43
CA SER A 240 4.68 -14.46 7.26
C SER A 240 5.61 -13.28 7.58
N LEU A 241 5.14 -12.31 8.38
CA LEU A 241 5.99 -11.22 8.87
C LEU A 241 7.15 -11.74 9.73
N ARG A 242 6.88 -12.69 10.64
CA ARG A 242 7.93 -13.31 11.45
C ARG A 242 8.93 -14.10 10.58
N GLN A 243 8.46 -14.78 9.53
CA GLN A 243 9.34 -15.48 8.59
C GLN A 243 10.30 -14.52 7.90
N ILE A 244 9.81 -13.41 7.33
CA ILE A 244 10.64 -12.37 6.71
C ILE A 244 11.70 -11.84 7.69
N GLN A 245 11.28 -11.53 8.92
CA GLN A 245 12.19 -11.03 9.96
C GLN A 245 13.26 -12.06 10.35
N MET A 246 12.87 -13.33 10.50
CA MET A 246 13.80 -14.42 10.83
C MET A 246 14.81 -14.69 9.71
N GLU A 247 14.34 -14.76 8.46
CA GLU A 247 15.21 -14.93 7.29
C GLU A 247 16.26 -13.82 7.21
N HIS A 248 15.86 -12.58 7.49
CA HIS A 248 16.78 -11.46 7.54
C HIS A 248 17.80 -11.58 8.68
N MET A 249 17.36 -11.90 9.90
CA MET A 249 18.24 -12.09 11.05
C MET A 249 19.28 -13.20 10.84
N ILE A 250 18.87 -14.33 10.26
CA ILE A 250 19.79 -15.46 9.98
C ILE A 250 20.88 -15.02 9.01
N ARG A 251 20.53 -14.26 7.96
CA ARG A 251 21.49 -13.82 6.94
C ARG A 251 22.49 -12.81 7.48
N GLU A 252 22.06 -11.88 8.35
CA GLU A 252 23.00 -10.96 9.00
C GLU A 252 24.04 -11.70 9.84
N ARG A 253 23.64 -12.78 10.54
CA ARG A 253 24.57 -13.62 11.32
C ARG A 253 25.56 -14.41 10.47
N VAL A 254 25.21 -14.74 9.23
CA VAL A 254 26.10 -15.45 8.30
C VAL A 254 27.10 -14.49 7.63
N GLN A 255 26.80 -13.19 7.60
CA GLN A 255 27.66 -12.16 7.00
C GLN A 255 28.57 -11.44 8.01
N SER A 256 28.38 -11.70 9.32
CA SER A 256 29.19 -11.18 10.44
C SER A 256 30.23 -12.18 10.91
#